data_AF-X1RNG1-F1
#
_entry.id   AF-X1RNG1-F1
#
_cell.length_a   1.000
_cell.length_b   1.000
_cell.length_c   1.000
_cell.angle_alpha   90.00
_cell.angle_beta   90.00
_cell.angle_gamma   90.00
#
_symmetry.space_group_name_H-M   'P 1'
#
loop_
_entity.id
_entity.type
_entity.pdbx_description
1 polymer ?
#
loop_
_entity_poly.entity_id
_entity_poly.type
_entity_poly.pdbx_seq_one_letter_code
_entity_poly.pdbx_strand_id
1 'polypeptide(L)'
;MHFYTEGWGHLDIILFREVVVDATVTTDPATVVGTEVATLNGTLNDDGGEACQCRFRYGVTPALGSFTPFVPGVTSMMPISATIL
;
A
#
# COMPACT_ATOMS: atom_id res chain seq x y z
N MET A 1 0.02 31.46 -1.07
CA MET A 1 -0.53 32.75 -1.53
C MET A 1 -1.83 32.97 -0.75
N HIS A 2 -1.87 33.91 0.20
CA HIS A 2 -3.08 34.15 1.00
C HIS A 2 -3.94 35.22 0.35
N PHE A 3 -5.20 34.91 0.08
CA PHE A 3 -6.18 35.91 -0.32
C PHE A 3 -7.22 36.01 0.79
N TYR A 4 -7.48 37.25 1.22
CA TYR A 4 -8.58 37.59 2.10
C TYR A 4 -9.79 37.91 1.23
N THR A 5 -10.95 37.32 1.53
CA THR A 5 -12.23 37.78 0.97
C THR A 5 -13.10 38.26 2.14
N GLU A 6 -13.54 39.52 2.04
CA GLU A 6 -14.34 40.18 3.06
C GLU A 6 -15.75 39.58 3.14
N GLY A 7 -16.28 39.46 4.35
CA GLY A 7 -17.71 39.25 4.60
C GLY A 7 -18.08 37.85 5.07
N TRP A 8 -18.15 37.71 6.40
CA TRP A 8 -19.05 36.81 7.13
C TRP A 8 -19.18 35.37 6.62
N GLY A 9 -18.13 34.59 6.86
CA GLY A 9 -18.27 33.25 7.44
C GLY A 9 -18.61 32.11 6.48
N HIS A 10 -17.64 31.70 5.66
CA HIS A 10 -17.51 30.30 5.28
C HIS A 10 -16.07 30.00 4.85
N LEU A 11 -15.42 29.03 5.51
CA LEU A 11 -14.33 28.28 4.91
C LEU A 11 -14.41 26.86 5.45
N ASP A 12 -15.12 25.98 4.74
CA ASP A 12 -14.87 24.56 4.87
C ASP A 12 -13.47 24.31 4.30
N ILE A 13 -12.46 24.28 5.18
CA ILE A 13 -11.17 23.69 4.84
C ILE A 13 -11.39 22.19 4.91
N ILE A 14 -11.92 21.60 3.83
CA ILE A 14 -11.69 20.19 3.59
C ILE A 14 -10.26 20.12 3.09
N LEU A 15 -9.33 19.77 3.99
CA LEU A 15 -7.99 19.33 3.63
C LEU A 15 -8.16 18.14 2.68
N PHE A 16 -8.21 18.39 1.37
CA PHE A 16 -8.04 17.33 0.39
C PHE A 16 -6.58 16.88 0.56
N ARG A 17 -6.38 15.76 1.24
CA ARG A 17 -5.07 15.12 1.35
C ARG A 17 -4.79 14.54 -0.03
N GLU A 18 -4.27 15.38 -0.92
CA GLU A 18 -3.72 14.91 -2.18
C GLU A 18 -2.71 13.81 -1.85
N VAL A 19 -2.70 12.77 -2.69
CA VAL A 19 -1.64 11.77 -2.65
C VAL A 19 -0.34 12.53 -2.90
N VAL A 20 0.40 12.85 -1.84
CA VAL A 20 1.54 13.77 -1.93
C VAL A 20 2.71 13.09 -2.65
N VAL A 21 2.72 11.75 -2.65
CA VAL A 21 3.74 10.89 -3.24
C VAL A 21 3.11 9.57 -3.69
N ASP A 22 3.68 8.91 -4.68
CA ASP A 22 3.26 7.54 -5.03
C ASP A 22 3.50 6.57 -3.87
N ALA A 23 2.60 5.61 -3.69
CA ALA A 23 2.81 4.54 -2.73
C ALA A 23 4.06 3.73 -3.09
N THR A 24 4.89 3.42 -2.11
CA THR A 24 6.13 2.67 -2.31
C THR A 24 6.14 1.40 -1.48
N VAL A 25 6.66 0.32 -2.06
CA VAL A 25 6.68 -1.00 -1.44
C VAL A 25 8.07 -1.62 -1.55
N THR A 26 8.45 -2.43 -0.57
CA THR A 26 9.62 -3.30 -0.61
C THR A 26 9.17 -4.75 -0.54
N THR A 27 9.74 -5.60 -1.37
CA THR A 27 9.61 -7.06 -1.22
C THR A 27 10.84 -7.61 -0.52
N ASP A 28 10.61 -8.39 0.52
CA ASP A 28 11.65 -9.04 1.30
C ASP A 28 11.80 -10.51 0.87
N PRO A 29 12.92 -11.17 1.22
CA PRO A 29 13.07 -12.60 0.97
C PRO A 29 11.89 -13.40 1.52
N ALA A 30 11.38 -14.31 0.70
CA ALA A 30 10.36 -15.26 1.13
C ALA A 30 10.94 -16.17 2.22
N THR A 31 10.09 -16.52 3.19
CA THR A 31 10.40 -17.47 4.27
C THR A 31 9.60 -18.75 4.08
N VAL A 32 9.93 -19.80 4.84
CA VAL A 32 9.21 -21.10 4.79
C VAL A 32 9.13 -21.65 3.35
N VAL A 33 10.20 -21.47 2.56
CA VAL A 33 10.22 -21.89 1.15
C VAL A 33 10.36 -23.41 1.08
N GLY A 34 9.25 -24.08 0.79
CA GLY A 34 9.14 -25.52 0.53
C GLY A 34 8.74 -25.82 -0.91
N THR A 35 8.38 -27.06 -1.17
CA THR A 35 7.95 -27.51 -2.51
C THR A 35 6.56 -27.01 -2.90
N GLU A 36 5.66 -26.88 -1.93
CA GLU A 36 4.27 -26.46 -2.12
C GLU A 36 3.94 -25.17 -1.38
N VAL A 37 4.66 -24.86 -0.30
CA VAL A 37 4.36 -23.72 0.56
C VAL A 37 5.48 -22.71 0.51
N ALA A 38 5.12 -21.42 0.50
CA ALA A 38 6.05 -20.33 0.77
C ALA A 38 5.32 -19.17 1.46
N THR A 39 6.05 -18.39 2.25
CA THR A 39 5.55 -17.16 2.86
C THR A 39 6.22 -15.96 2.20
N LEU A 40 5.43 -15.17 1.49
CA LEU A 40 5.86 -13.94 0.84
C LEU A 40 5.86 -12.81 1.87
N ASN A 41 6.92 -12.01 1.88
CA ASN A 41 7.11 -10.92 2.85
C ASN A 41 7.36 -9.61 2.11
N GLY A 42 6.86 -8.52 2.68
CA GLY A 42 7.13 -7.19 2.18
C GLY A 42 6.65 -6.12 3.15
N THR A 43 6.91 -4.88 2.80
CA THR A 43 6.53 -3.71 3.59
C THR A 43 5.92 -2.66 2.66
N LEU A 44 4.78 -2.09 3.05
CA LEU A 44 4.30 -0.84 2.47
C LEU A 44 5.13 0.28 3.12
N ASN A 45 6.09 0.85 2.40
CA ASN A 45 6.97 1.88 2.96
C ASN A 45 6.22 3.21 3.10
N ASP A 46 5.45 3.58 2.08
CA ASP A 46 4.65 4.80 2.05
C ASP A 46 3.31 4.50 1.38
N ASP A 47 2.22 4.97 1.98
CA ASP A 47 0.84 4.83 1.49
C ASP A 47 0.41 6.00 0.60
N GLY A 48 1.31 6.95 0.35
CA GLY A 48 1.06 8.13 -0.45
C GLY A 48 0.15 9.15 0.22
N GLY A 49 -0.26 8.91 1.46
CA GLY A 49 -1.17 9.77 2.19
C GLY A 49 -2.52 9.13 2.50
N GLU A 50 -2.87 7.96 1.98
CA GLU A 50 -4.14 7.32 2.35
C GLU A 50 -4.01 5.81 2.42
N ALA A 51 -4.69 5.21 3.40
CA ALA A 51 -4.66 3.76 3.61
C ALA A 51 -5.10 3.03 2.33
N CYS A 52 -4.30 2.05 1.91
CA CYS A 52 -4.52 1.31 0.67
C CYS A 52 -4.71 -0.20 0.91
N GLN A 53 -5.06 -0.92 -0.15
CA GLN A 53 -5.12 -2.38 -0.14
C GLN A 53 -3.87 -2.95 -0.81
N CYS A 54 -3.20 -3.89 -0.14
CA CYS A 54 -2.00 -4.54 -0.68
C CYS A 54 -2.27 -6.01 -1.01
N ARG A 55 -1.53 -6.58 -1.96
CA ARG A 55 -1.48 -8.03 -2.20
C ARG A 55 -0.16 -8.38 -2.88
N PHE A 56 0.24 -9.64 -2.78
CA PHE A 56 1.39 -10.15 -3.52
C PHE A 56 0.93 -10.70 -4.87
N ARG A 57 1.78 -10.51 -5.89
CA ARG A 57 1.70 -11.19 -7.17
C ARG A 57 2.88 -12.14 -7.27
N TYR A 58 2.61 -13.40 -7.60
CA TYR A 58 3.61 -14.46 -7.59
C TYR A 58 3.46 -15.38 -8.81
N GLY A 59 4.49 -16.14 -9.12
CA GLY A 59 4.46 -17.12 -10.20
C GLY A 59 5.83 -17.68 -10.53
N VAL A 60 5.84 -18.78 -11.28
CA VAL A 60 7.06 -19.47 -11.72
C VAL A 60 7.71 -18.84 -12.95
N THR A 61 7.05 -17.86 -13.56
CA THR A 61 7.57 -17.09 -14.70
C THR A 61 7.66 -15.61 -14.33
N PRO A 62 8.51 -14.83 -15.02
CA PRO A 62 8.60 -13.38 -14.81
C PRO A 62 7.26 -12.63 -14.99
N ALA A 63 6.28 -13.25 -15.65
CA ALA A 63 4.97 -12.67 -15.85
C ALA A 63 4.09 -12.68 -14.57
N LEU A 64 4.46 -13.43 -13.51
CA LEU A 64 3.78 -13.53 -12.21
C LEU A 64 2.25 -13.75 -12.34
N GLY A 65 1.80 -14.98 -12.61
CA GLY A 65 0.40 -15.27 -12.97
C GLY A 65 -0.63 -15.28 -11.83
N SER A 66 -0.20 -15.29 -10.58
CA SER A 66 -1.06 -15.55 -9.41
C SER A 66 -1.07 -14.37 -8.44
N PHE A 67 -2.13 -14.28 -7.62
CA PHE A 67 -2.32 -13.21 -6.64
C PHE A 67 -2.76 -13.78 -5.30
N THR A 68 -2.24 -13.22 -4.21
CA THR A 68 -2.78 -13.48 -2.87
C THR A 68 -4.08 -12.68 -2.67
N PRO A 69 -4.89 -13.02 -1.65
CA PRO A 69 -5.98 -12.15 -1.21
C PRO A 69 -5.49 -10.74 -0.88
N PHE A 70 -6.39 -9.76 -0.98
CA PHE A 70 -6.10 -8.39 -0.56
C PHE A 70 -6.02 -8.31 0.96
N VAL A 71 -5.01 -7.57 1.44
CA VAL A 71 -4.89 -7.09 2.80
C VAL A 71 -5.46 -5.66 2.82
N PRO A 72 -6.59 -5.41 3.50
CA PRO A 72 -7.19 -4.09 3.56
C PRO A 72 -6.54 -3.22 4.64
N GLY A 73 -6.63 -1.89 4.48
CA GLY A 73 -6.27 -0.93 5.51
C GLY A 73 -4.78 -0.88 5.85
N VAL A 74 -3.92 -1.11 4.86
CA VAL A 74 -2.46 -1.04 5.03
C VAL A 74 -2.04 0.43 4.97
N THR A 75 -1.22 0.84 5.93
CA THR A 75 -0.68 2.20 6.04
C THR A 75 0.85 2.18 5.93
N SER A 76 1.47 3.36 5.79
CA SER A 76 2.93 3.50 5.74
C SER A 76 3.65 2.74 6.88
N MET A 77 4.78 2.12 6.52
CA MET A 77 5.65 1.25 7.32
C MET A 77 5.01 -0.05 7.84
N MET A 78 3.83 -0.44 7.35
CA MET A 78 3.23 -1.71 7.75
C MET A 78 3.88 -2.91 7.05
N PRO A 79 4.36 -3.93 7.80
CA PRO A 79 4.76 -5.20 7.22
C PRO A 79 3.52 -5.98 6.77
N ILE A 80 3.63 -6.63 5.62
CA ILE A 80 2.61 -7.50 5.04
C ILE A 80 3.22 -8.87 4.76
N SER A 81 2.43 -9.92 4.98
CA SER A 81 2.85 -11.29 4.73
C SER A 81 1.69 -12.13 4.20
N ALA A 82 1.98 -13.07 3.31
CA ALA A 82 0.99 -13.98 2.77
C ALA A 82 1.59 -15.36 2.50
N THR A 83 0.89 -16.40 2.96
CA THR A 83 1.24 -17.80 2.65
C THR A 83 0.57 -18.22 1.35
N ILE A 84 1.35 -18.82 0.47
CA ILE A 84 0.90 -19.46 -0.77
C ILE A 84 1.03 -20.98 -0.64
N LEU A 85 0.14 -21.69 -1.33
CA LEU A 85 0.08 -23.16 -1.47
C LEU A 85 0.21 -23.55 -2.95
#